data_AF-F2K1K3-F1
#
_entry.id   AF-F2K1K3-F1
#
_cell.length_a   1.000
_cell.length_b   1.000
_cell.length_c   1.000
_cell.angle_alpha   90.00
_cell.angle_beta   90.00
_cell.angle_gamma   90.00
#
_symmetry.space_group_name_H-M   'P 1'
#
loop_
_entity.id
_entity.type
_entity.pdbx_description
1 polymer ?
#
loop_
_entity_poly.entity_id
_entity_poly.type
_entity_poly.pdbx_seq_one_letter_code
_entity_poly.pdbx_strand_id
1 'polypeptide(L)'
;MAKASSDRNTIDLFGQTRGRPKKHPLGRKDQLKLNKRVQREKEKAAGLKRLEIILDDETIQKLDALCDANELKRAEWLTMQVALAYSKSKFKLKKDNVTTVKKPKTVESSE
;
A
#
# COMPACT_ATOMS: atom_id res chain seq x y z
N MET A 1 60.56 12.01 1.38
CA MET A 1 60.25 12.52 2.74
C MET A 1 58.82 12.19 3.09
N ALA A 2 58.60 11.77 4.33
CA ALA A 2 57.37 11.15 4.84
C ALA A 2 56.13 12.03 4.63
N LYS A 3 55.09 11.47 3.98
CA LYS A 3 53.80 12.13 3.75
C LYS A 3 53.00 12.11 5.06
N ALA A 4 52.79 13.27 5.66
CA ALA A 4 51.90 13.44 6.80
C ALA A 4 50.46 13.04 6.41
N SER A 5 49.87 12.11 7.16
CA SER A 5 48.50 11.65 6.96
C SER A 5 47.54 12.60 7.68
N SER A 6 47.04 13.61 6.98
CA SER A 6 45.98 14.51 7.50
C SER A 6 44.76 13.71 7.97
N ASP A 7 44.24 14.03 9.16
CA ASP A 7 42.94 13.55 9.62
C ASP A 7 41.85 13.98 8.61
N ARG A 8 40.96 13.05 8.27
CA ARG A 8 39.90 13.21 7.26
C ARG A 8 38.50 13.18 7.85
N ASN A 9 38.38 12.86 9.14
CA ASN A 9 37.10 12.71 9.83
C ASN A 9 36.61 14.03 10.40
N THR A 10 37.53 14.83 10.94
CA THR A 10 37.23 16.14 11.48
C THR A 10 37.21 17.17 10.34
N ILE A 11 36.18 18.03 10.31
CA ILE A 11 36.16 19.16 9.38
C ILE A 11 37.19 20.15 9.89
N ASP A 12 38.38 20.12 9.29
CA ASP A 12 39.40 21.13 9.51
C ASP A 12 38.93 22.44 8.85
N LEU A 13 38.54 23.41 9.69
CA LEU A 13 38.03 24.72 9.26
C LEU A 13 39.15 25.65 8.76
N PHE A 14 40.43 25.28 8.95
CA PHE A 14 41.59 26.12 8.64
C PHE A 14 42.62 25.45 7.70
N GLY A 15 42.46 24.17 7.35
CA GLY A 15 43.34 23.42 6.44
C GLY A 15 43.03 23.54 4.95
N GLN A 16 44.07 23.55 4.10
CA GLN A 16 43.94 23.72 2.63
C GLN A 16 43.53 22.45 1.85
N THR A 17 43.52 21.27 2.49
CA THR A 17 43.15 19.99 1.85
C THR A 17 41.71 19.58 2.15
N ARG A 18 40.93 19.30 1.09
CA ARG A 18 39.49 18.97 1.18
C ARG A 18 39.21 17.70 2.03
N GLY A 19 38.44 17.86 3.10
CA GLY A 19 37.91 16.77 3.96
C GLY A 19 36.66 16.03 3.43
N ARG A 20 36.08 15.18 4.30
CA ARG A 20 34.92 14.25 4.16
C ARG A 20 34.99 13.23 3.00
N PRO A 21 34.69 11.93 3.25
CA PRO A 21 34.65 10.90 2.21
C PRO A 21 33.60 11.19 1.12
N LYS A 22 34.02 11.10 -0.15
CA LYS A 22 33.22 11.50 -1.32
C LYS A 22 32.06 10.55 -1.67
N LYS A 23 31.95 9.37 -1.04
CA LYS A 23 30.86 8.41 -1.26
C LYS A 23 30.45 7.75 0.05
N HIS A 24 29.17 7.40 0.15
CA HIS A 24 28.64 6.56 1.23
C HIS A 24 29.49 5.27 1.33
N PRO A 25 29.93 4.87 2.54
CA PRO A 25 30.96 3.85 2.73
C PRO A 25 30.57 2.47 2.20
N LEU A 26 29.27 2.22 2.08
CA LEU A 26 28.73 0.99 1.53
C LEU A 26 28.54 1.07 0.02
N GLY A 27 28.81 -0.02 -0.69
CA GLY A 27 28.54 -0.14 -2.13
C GLY A 27 27.05 -0.03 -2.45
N ARG A 28 26.71 0.25 -3.72
CA ARG A 28 25.32 0.46 -4.17
C ARG A 28 24.39 -0.70 -3.83
N LYS A 29 24.88 -1.95 -3.92
CA LYS A 29 24.13 -3.17 -3.57
C LYS A 29 23.74 -3.19 -2.09
N ASP A 30 24.65 -2.83 -1.20
CA ASP A 30 24.41 -2.85 0.25
C ASP A 30 23.55 -1.67 0.69
N GLN A 31 23.72 -0.50 0.06
CA GLN A 31 22.80 0.62 0.23
C GLN A 31 21.36 0.24 -0.12
N LEU A 32 21.14 -0.45 -1.25
CA LEU A 32 19.81 -0.89 -1.66
C LEU A 32 19.20 -1.87 -0.65
N LYS A 33 19.99 -2.80 -0.08
CA LYS A 33 19.53 -3.71 0.96
C LYS A 33 19.10 -2.97 2.23
N LEU A 34 19.93 -2.02 2.69
CA LEU A 34 19.62 -1.20 3.86
C LEU A 34 18.38 -0.34 3.64
N ASN A 35 18.28 0.34 2.50
CA ASN A 35 17.12 1.17 2.18
C ASN A 35 15.83 0.34 2.15
N LYS A 36 15.86 -0.86 1.55
CA LYS A 36 14.71 -1.78 1.55
C LYS A 36 14.35 -2.26 2.96
N ARG A 37 15.34 -2.44 3.85
CA ARG A 37 15.10 -2.82 5.25
C ARG A 37 14.45 -1.67 6.02
N VAL A 38 14.99 -0.47 5.94
CA VAL A 38 14.44 0.73 6.59
C VAL A 38 13.02 1.01 6.09
N GLN A 39 12.77 0.84 4.79
CA GLN A 39 11.42 0.96 4.24
C GLN A 39 10.45 -0.05 4.88
N ARG A 40 10.85 -1.32 5.00
CA ARG A 40 10.03 -2.35 5.66
C ARG A 40 9.78 -2.05 7.14
N GLU A 41 10.78 -1.55 7.86
CA GLU A 41 10.63 -1.16 9.27
C GLU A 41 9.66 0.02 9.43
N LYS A 42 9.72 1.01 8.53
CA LYS A 42 8.76 2.13 8.48
C LYS A 42 7.34 1.67 8.16
N GLU A 43 7.17 0.82 7.15
CA GLU A 43 5.85 0.26 6.78
C GLU A 43 5.25 -0.53 7.94
N LYS A 44 6.06 -1.34 8.64
CA LYS A 44 5.64 -2.09 9.82
C LYS A 44 5.24 -1.17 10.97
N ALA A 45 6.02 -0.10 11.22
CA ALA A 45 5.69 0.89 12.25
C ALA A 45 4.39 1.64 11.93
N ALA A 46 4.08 1.86 10.65
CA ALA A 46 2.82 2.42 10.19
C ALA A 46 1.64 1.43 10.23
N GLY A 47 1.86 0.18 10.67
CA GLY A 47 0.83 -0.85 10.77
C GLY A 47 0.45 -1.50 9.43
N LEU A 48 1.17 -1.21 8.34
CA LEU A 48 0.90 -1.82 7.04
C LEU A 48 1.34 -3.28 7.05
N LYS A 49 0.40 -4.17 6.74
CA LYS A 49 0.66 -5.61 6.55
C LYS A 49 0.88 -5.88 5.06
N ARG A 50 1.92 -6.66 4.74
CA ARG A 50 2.19 -7.12 3.38
C ARG A 50 1.50 -8.46 3.17
N LEU A 51 0.86 -8.60 2.01
CA LEU A 51 0.21 -9.82 1.57
C LEU A 51 0.87 -10.23 0.25
N GLU A 52 1.08 -11.52 0.08
CA GLU A 52 1.55 -12.12 -1.17
C GLU A 52 0.38 -12.91 -1.76
N ILE A 53 0.08 -12.65 -3.03
CA ILE A 53 -1.07 -13.24 -3.74
C ILE A 53 -0.55 -13.72 -5.09
N ILE A 54 -0.97 -14.92 -5.46
CA ILE A 54 -0.69 -15.52 -6.76
C ILE A 54 -1.93 -15.31 -7.62
N LEU A 55 -1.75 -14.77 -8.83
CA LEU A 55 -2.79 -14.42 -9.78
C LEU A 55 -2.31 -14.78 -11.20
N ASP A 56 -3.26 -14.98 -12.10
CA ASP A 56 -2.95 -15.24 -13.51
C ASP A 56 -2.39 -13.98 -14.19
N ASP A 57 -1.42 -14.15 -15.09
CA ASP A 57 -0.74 -13.03 -15.76
C ASP A 57 -1.70 -12.12 -16.52
N GLU A 58 -2.73 -12.69 -17.16
CA GLU A 58 -3.76 -11.91 -17.87
C GLU A 58 -4.52 -10.96 -16.94
N THR A 59 -4.76 -11.38 -15.70
CA THR A 59 -5.48 -10.56 -14.72
C THR A 59 -4.62 -9.40 -14.24
N ILE A 60 -3.31 -9.62 -14.08
CA ILE A 60 -2.34 -8.60 -13.72
C ILE A 60 -2.22 -7.56 -14.83
N GLN A 61 -2.15 -7.98 -16.09
CA GLN A 61 -2.06 -7.05 -17.23
C GLN A 61 -3.30 -6.16 -17.34
N LYS A 62 -4.50 -6.73 -17.17
CA LYS A 62 -5.76 -5.96 -17.15
C LYS A 62 -5.78 -4.96 -15.99
N LEU A 63 -5.30 -5.37 -14.82
CA LEU A 63 -5.20 -4.50 -13.65
C LEU A 63 -4.24 -3.33 -13.91
N ASP A 64 -3.10 -3.59 -14.54
CA ASP A 64 -2.11 -2.56 -14.88
C ASP A 64 -2.66 -1.53 -15.84
N ALA A 65 -3.34 -1.97 -16.91
CA ALA A 65 -3.98 -1.06 -17.85
C ALA A 65 -5.03 -0.15 -17.17
N LEU A 66 -5.79 -0.68 -16.20
CA LEU A 66 -6.73 0.11 -15.40
C LEU A 66 -6.01 1.07 -14.45
N CYS A 67 -4.90 0.67 -13.86
CA CYS A 67 -4.10 1.53 -12.97
C CYS A 67 -3.48 2.69 -13.76
N ASP A 68 -2.94 2.42 -14.94
CA ASP A 68 -2.34 3.41 -15.83
C ASP A 68 -3.38 4.42 -16.33
N ALA A 69 -4.58 3.96 -16.71
CA ALA A 69 -5.66 4.84 -17.13
C ALA A 69 -6.16 5.79 -16.02
N ASN A 70 -6.00 5.40 -14.75
CA ASN A 70 -6.40 6.20 -13.60
C ASN A 70 -5.22 6.93 -12.92
N GLU A 71 -3.99 6.77 -13.43
CA GLU A 71 -2.75 7.28 -12.82
C GLU A 71 -2.54 6.85 -11.35
N LEU A 72 -3.02 5.66 -10.99
CA LEU A 72 -2.95 5.13 -9.62
C LEU A 72 -1.96 3.99 -9.50
N LYS A 73 -1.34 3.85 -8.32
CA LYS A 73 -0.53 2.67 -8.03
C LYS A 73 -1.44 1.46 -7.77
N ARG A 74 -1.01 0.28 -8.22
CA ARG A 74 -1.71 -1.01 -7.98
C ARG A 74 -2.14 -1.20 -6.53
N ALA A 75 -1.26 -0.87 -5.58
CA ALA A 75 -1.53 -1.02 -4.14
C ALA A 75 -2.66 -0.08 -3.65
N GLU A 76 -2.69 1.15 -4.14
CA GLU A 76 -3.72 2.14 -3.81
C GLU A 76 -5.06 1.73 -4.41
N TRP A 77 -5.06 1.27 -5.67
CA TRP A 77 -6.28 0.77 -6.32
C TRP A 77 -6.86 -0.44 -5.57
N LEU A 78 -6.03 -1.43 -5.21
CA LEU A 78 -6.47 -2.62 -4.48
C LEU A 78 -7.03 -2.29 -3.11
N THR A 79 -6.36 -1.41 -2.35
CA THR A 79 -6.85 -1.00 -1.02
C THR A 79 -8.18 -0.27 -1.11
N MET A 80 -8.37 0.58 -2.13
CA MET A 80 -9.64 1.24 -2.41
C MET A 80 -10.75 0.21 -2.73
N GLN A 81 -10.50 -0.75 -3.62
CA GLN A 81 -11.50 -1.77 -3.97
C GLN A 81 -11.87 -2.66 -2.79
N VAL A 82 -10.89 -3.05 -1.98
CA VAL A 82 -11.12 -3.81 -0.75
C VAL A 82 -11.99 -3.01 0.23
N ALA A 83 -11.70 -1.72 0.43
CA ALA A 83 -12.51 -0.84 1.28
C ALA A 83 -13.95 -0.70 0.76
N LEU A 84 -14.13 -0.54 -0.56
CA LEU A 84 -15.44 -0.49 -1.20
C LEU A 84 -16.22 -1.80 -1.05
N ALA A 85 -15.55 -2.96 -1.13
CA ALA A 85 -16.20 -4.25 -0.92
C ALA A 85 -16.72 -4.39 0.53
N TYR A 86 -15.92 -3.97 1.51
CA TYR A 86 -16.32 -4.00 2.92
C TYR A 86 -17.37 -2.95 3.30
N SER A 87 -17.44 -1.81 2.61
CA SER A 87 -18.47 -0.79 2.88
C SER A 87 -19.86 -1.21 2.37
N LYS A 88 -19.92 -1.92 1.24
CA LYS A 88 -21.18 -2.41 0.64
C LYS A 88 -21.86 -3.50 1.47
N SER A 89 -21.11 -4.32 2.22
CA SER A 89 -21.68 -5.43 2.99
C SER A 89 -22.53 -4.98 4.19
N LYS A 90 -22.32 -3.76 4.69
CA LYS A 90 -23.11 -3.21 5.81
C LYS A 90 -24.55 -2.84 5.46
N PHE A 91 -24.90 -2.79 4.16
CA PHE A 91 -26.27 -2.45 3.70
C PHE A 91 -27.17 -3.66 3.40
N LYS A 92 -26.72 -4.90 3.63
CA LYS A 92 -27.50 -6.13 3.41
C LYS A 92 -28.07 -6.78 4.68
N LEU A 93 -28.54 -5.97 5.65
CA LEU A 93 -29.37 -6.48 6.76
C LEU A 93 -30.55 -5.55 7.04
N LYS A 94 -31.57 -5.59 6.18
CA LYS A 94 -33.01 -5.50 6.53
C LYS A 94 -33.82 -5.57 5.23
N LYS A 95 -34.11 -6.78 4.78
CA LYS A 95 -35.21 -6.98 3.82
C LYS A 95 -35.90 -8.30 4.11
N ASP A 96 -36.41 -8.44 5.33
CA ASP A 96 -37.49 -9.37 5.62
C ASP A 96 -38.53 -8.63 6.45
N ASN A 97 -39.80 -8.89 6.14
CA ASN A 97 -41.04 -8.27 6.64
C ASN A 97 -41.66 -7.21 5.71
N VAL A 98 -41.81 -7.55 4.42
CA VAL A 98 -42.87 -6.97 3.58
C VAL A 98 -44.11 -7.85 3.73
N THR A 99 -44.99 -7.43 4.64
CA THR A 99 -46.47 -7.47 4.57
C THR A 99 -47.15 -8.64 3.82
N THR A 100 -47.77 -9.55 4.57
CA THR A 100 -49.00 -10.24 4.14
C THR A 100 -50.21 -9.58 4.80
N VAL A 101 -50.67 -8.45 4.26
CA VAL A 101 -52.02 -7.94 4.57
C VAL A 101 -53.00 -8.74 3.71
N LYS A 102 -53.64 -9.74 4.32
CA LYS A 102 -54.70 -10.54 3.69
C LYS A 102 -55.96 -9.67 3.61
N LYS A 103 -56.38 -9.32 2.39
CA LYS A 103 -57.60 -8.56 2.09
C LYS A 103 -58.84 -9.40 2.48
N PRO A 104 -59.89 -8.82 3.11
CA PRO A 104 -61.08 -9.57 3.50
C PRO A 104 -61.91 -9.96 2.26
N LYS A 105 -62.37 -11.22 2.19
CA LYS A 105 -63.41 -11.64 1.25
C LYS A 105 -64.78 -11.49 1.93
N THR A 106 -65.65 -10.78 1.24
CA THR A 106 -67.06 -10.51 1.51
C THR A 106 -67.89 -11.80 1.69
N VAL A 107 -68.85 -11.71 2.60
CA VAL A 107 -69.95 -12.66 2.82
C VAL A 107 -71.08 -12.29 1.85
N GLU A 108 -71.65 -13.28 1.17
CA GLU A 108 -73.02 -13.32 0.59
C GLU A 108 -73.18 -14.76 0.04
N SER A 109 -73.98 -15.63 0.68
CA SER A 109 -75.40 -15.97 0.34
C SER A 109 -75.52 -16.55 -1.08
N SER A 110 -76.25 -17.59 -1.44
CA SER A 110 -77.22 -18.54 -0.84
C SER A 110 -77.72 -19.34 -2.06
N GLU A 111 -78.26 -20.55 -1.83
CA GLU A 111 -78.85 -21.50 -2.81
C GLU A 111 -77.91 -22.56 -3.42
#